data_AF-A0A4V2XGF7-F1
#
_entry.id   AF-A0A4V2XGF7-F1
#
_cell.length_a   1.000
_cell.length_b   1.000
_cell.length_c   1.000
_cell.angle_alpha   90.00
_cell.angle_beta   90.00
_cell.angle_gamma   90.00
#
_symmetry.space_group_name_H-M   'P 1'
#
loop_
_entity.id
_entity.type
_entity.pdbx_description
1 polymer ?
#
loop_
_entity_poly.entity_id
_entity_poly.type
_entity_poly.pdbx_seq_one_letter_code
_entity_poly.pdbx_strand_id
1 'polypeptide(L)'
;MATNNPPRLSRRAVTAGLVPAVAAALLLGGCGGSSPGTAAAKEGGAAADQNGPGEGGRARAAKVPEATTYTTVKGAPEDASPGGATDGLVVHPAGSVPVLDRPDGRRIATLPAKQLGGPTWVPVVETSGDWRRVLLPSRPNRATGWISGTGVRTARTPYTIRVDLAERRLTLLRSAREVGRWKVAIGGAETPTPTGRTFLMATLTRDEKAPSPIVLPLGTHSATLDTFGGGPGTVALHGWPDASVFGRAVTHGCVRVPDAALKALARVPLGSLVFIDG
;
A
#
# COMPACT_ATOMS: atom_id res chain seq x y z
N MET A 1 33.10 -45.99 -36.91
CA MET A 1 32.99 -47.24 -36.10
C MET A 1 33.88 -47.09 -34.87
N ALA A 2 33.44 -47.67 -33.74
CA ALA A 2 34.00 -47.58 -32.37
C ALA A 2 33.60 -46.32 -31.57
N THR A 3 33.07 -46.36 -30.34
CA THR A 3 32.23 -47.31 -29.57
C THR A 3 31.74 -46.50 -28.35
N ASN A 4 30.47 -46.67 -27.99
CA ASN A 4 29.82 -46.05 -26.82
C ASN A 4 30.39 -46.57 -25.49
N ASN A 5 30.55 -45.70 -24.49
CA ASN A 5 29.97 -45.90 -23.15
C ASN A 5 30.05 -44.63 -22.27
N PRO A 6 28.97 -44.26 -21.54
CA PRO A 6 28.94 -43.09 -20.65
C PRO A 6 29.23 -43.45 -19.18
N PRO A 7 29.81 -42.55 -18.37
CA PRO A 7 29.91 -42.76 -16.93
C PRO A 7 28.71 -42.18 -16.15
N ARG A 8 27.93 -43.12 -15.60
CA ARG A 8 27.37 -43.20 -14.23
C ARG A 8 26.96 -41.90 -13.50
N LEU A 9 25.65 -41.79 -13.30
CA LEU A 9 24.96 -40.91 -12.35
C LEU A 9 25.35 -41.24 -10.89
N SER A 10 25.82 -40.23 -10.16
CA SER A 10 25.98 -40.28 -8.70
C SER A 10 24.75 -39.65 -8.04
N ARG A 11 23.92 -40.47 -7.40
CA ARG A 11 22.89 -40.03 -6.45
C ARG A 11 23.58 -39.57 -5.17
N ARG A 12 23.48 -38.29 -4.82
CA ARG A 12 23.73 -37.80 -3.46
C ARG A 12 22.42 -37.42 -2.80
N ALA A 13 22.26 -37.96 -1.61
CA ALA A 13 21.06 -37.95 -0.80
C ALA A 13 20.67 -36.54 -0.32
N VAL A 14 19.36 -36.31 -0.28
CA VAL A 14 18.70 -35.19 0.38
C VAL A 14 18.71 -35.47 1.88
N THR A 15 19.38 -34.63 2.66
CA THR A 15 19.20 -34.57 4.12
C THR A 15 18.38 -33.34 4.46
N ALA A 16 17.11 -33.57 4.81
CA ALA A 16 16.22 -32.59 5.40
C ALA A 16 16.67 -32.31 6.84
N GLY A 17 17.12 -31.08 7.10
CA GLY A 17 17.40 -30.60 8.46
C GLY A 17 16.16 -29.94 9.04
N LEU A 18 15.59 -30.55 10.08
CA LEU A 18 14.62 -29.91 10.98
C LEU A 18 15.30 -28.76 11.74
N VAL A 19 14.68 -27.59 11.77
CA VAL A 19 15.01 -26.50 12.70
C VAL A 19 13.94 -26.47 13.79
N PRO A 20 14.29 -26.54 15.08
CA PRO A 20 13.30 -26.54 16.16
C PRO A 20 12.75 -25.13 16.42
N ALA A 21 11.43 -25.07 16.65
CA ALA A 21 10.72 -23.90 17.14
C ALA A 21 11.04 -23.68 18.63
N VAL A 22 11.53 -22.48 18.97
CA VAL A 22 11.66 -22.04 20.37
C VAL A 22 10.43 -21.21 20.71
N ALA A 23 9.54 -21.77 21.52
CA ALA A 23 8.46 -21.06 22.18
C ALA A 23 8.94 -20.57 23.55
N ALA A 24 8.99 -19.25 23.75
CA ALA A 24 9.23 -18.65 25.05
C ALA A 24 7.89 -18.28 25.69
N ALA A 25 7.46 -19.07 26.67
CA ALA A 25 6.37 -18.74 27.58
C ALA A 25 6.93 -17.91 28.74
N LEU A 26 6.44 -16.68 28.90
CA LEU A 26 6.68 -15.87 30.09
C LEU A 26 5.42 -15.90 30.97
N LEU A 27 5.51 -16.69 32.04
CA LEU A 27 4.63 -16.65 33.19
C LEU A 27 5.14 -15.59 34.16
N LEU A 28 4.30 -14.63 34.52
CA LEU A 28 4.43 -13.88 35.76
C LEU A 28 3.07 -13.89 36.47
N GLY A 29 3.01 -14.65 37.55
CA GLY A 29 1.98 -14.58 38.57
C GLY A 29 2.45 -13.73 39.76
N GLY A 30 1.47 -13.31 40.57
CA GLY A 30 1.62 -12.62 41.87
C GLY A 30 0.48 -11.62 42.03
N CYS A 31 -0.64 -11.94 42.69
CA CYS A 31 -0.92 -12.16 44.12
C CYS A 31 -1.33 -10.87 44.87
N GLY A 32 -2.50 -10.94 45.52
CA GLY A 32 -3.06 -9.98 46.47
C GLY A 32 -4.43 -9.47 46.00
N GLY A 33 -5.57 -9.68 46.67
CA GLY A 33 -5.84 -10.12 48.03
C GLY A 33 -6.91 -9.20 48.64
N SER A 34 -8.03 -9.80 49.07
CA SER A 34 -9.07 -9.27 49.98
C SER A 34 -10.31 -8.59 49.39
N SER A 35 -11.39 -9.39 49.34
CA SER A 35 -12.78 -8.94 49.49
C SER A 35 -13.09 -8.63 50.97
N PRO A 36 -14.16 -7.89 51.24
CA PRO A 36 -15.30 -8.55 51.89
C PRO A 36 -16.62 -8.25 51.17
N GLY A 37 -17.49 -9.26 51.18
CA GLY A 37 -18.78 -9.20 50.51
C GLY A 37 -19.85 -8.48 51.32
N THR A 38 -20.97 -8.24 50.65
CA THR A 38 -22.29 -8.32 51.28
C THR A 38 -23.29 -8.69 50.20
N ALA A 39 -24.01 -9.77 50.45
CA ALA A 39 -25.07 -10.29 49.60
C ALA A 39 -26.33 -9.44 49.75
N ALA A 40 -27.04 -9.20 48.64
CA ALA A 40 -28.49 -9.07 48.64
C ALA A 40 -29.02 -9.34 47.23
N ALA A 41 -29.77 -10.42 47.10
CA ALA A 41 -30.58 -10.74 45.95
C ALA A 41 -31.76 -9.76 45.82
N LYS A 42 -32.20 -9.49 44.59
CA LYS A 42 -33.61 -9.23 44.27
C LYS A 42 -33.89 -9.48 42.80
N GLU A 43 -34.74 -10.46 42.53
CA GLU A 43 -35.50 -10.61 41.30
C GLU A 43 -36.69 -9.64 41.26
N GLY A 44 -37.08 -9.24 40.05
CA GLY A 44 -38.46 -8.97 39.66
C GLY A 44 -38.97 -7.53 39.75
N GLY A 45 -39.46 -6.99 38.63
CA GLY A 45 -40.39 -5.86 38.63
C GLY A 45 -40.29 -4.95 37.40
N ALA A 46 -41.32 -4.98 36.55
CA ALA A 46 -41.45 -4.20 35.33
C ALA A 46 -41.91 -2.74 35.55
N ALA A 47 -41.59 -1.91 34.54
CA ALA A 47 -42.26 -0.69 34.07
C ALA A 47 -42.36 0.54 34.99
N ALA A 48 -41.67 1.63 34.61
CA ALA A 48 -42.24 2.98 34.57
C ALA A 48 -41.39 3.91 33.70
N ASP A 49 -42.12 4.64 32.87
CA ASP A 49 -41.73 5.68 31.92
C ASP A 49 -41.24 6.94 32.64
N GLN A 50 -40.12 7.52 32.21
CA GLN A 50 -39.72 8.90 32.53
C GLN A 50 -38.91 9.48 31.35
N ASN A 51 -39.62 10.21 30.49
CA ASN A 51 -39.07 11.18 29.55
C ASN A 51 -38.18 12.19 30.28
N GLY A 52 -36.86 12.09 30.08
CA GLY A 52 -35.91 13.15 30.40
C GLY A 52 -35.58 13.97 29.15
N PRO A 53 -35.54 15.31 29.21
CA PRO A 53 -35.29 16.16 28.05
C PRO A 53 -33.87 15.95 27.54
N GLY A 54 -33.75 15.81 26.22
CA GLY A 54 -32.51 15.53 25.52
C GLY A 54 -31.41 16.54 25.84
N GLU A 55 -30.41 16.10 26.58
CA GLU A 55 -29.06 16.64 26.43
C GLU A 55 -28.53 16.14 25.09
N GLY A 56 -28.47 17.07 24.13
CA GLY A 56 -27.85 16.88 22.83
C GLY A 56 -26.43 16.36 23.02
N GLY A 57 -26.30 15.03 22.97
CA GLY A 57 -25.02 14.37 22.83
C GLY A 57 -24.37 14.93 21.59
N ARG A 58 -23.42 15.85 21.77
CA ARG A 58 -22.41 16.15 20.77
C ARG A 58 -21.83 14.80 20.40
N ALA A 59 -22.27 14.24 19.27
CA ALA A 59 -21.81 12.98 18.76
C ALA A 59 -20.28 13.06 18.80
N ARG A 60 -19.67 12.27 19.68
CA ARG A 60 -18.21 12.23 19.84
C ARG A 60 -17.68 11.98 18.45
N ALA A 61 -17.05 12.98 17.83
CA ALA A 61 -16.64 12.91 16.45
C ALA A 61 -15.86 11.60 16.26
N ALA A 62 -16.41 10.69 15.45
CA ALA A 62 -15.84 9.38 15.30
C ALA A 62 -14.38 9.52 14.89
N LYS A 63 -13.47 8.84 15.60
CA LYS A 63 -12.04 8.92 15.31
C LYS A 63 -11.81 8.28 13.94
N VAL A 64 -11.56 9.12 12.94
CA VAL A 64 -11.23 8.67 11.58
C VAL A 64 -9.80 8.13 11.53
N PRO A 65 -9.50 7.15 10.65
CA PRO A 65 -8.13 6.66 10.46
C PRO A 65 -7.24 7.71 9.78
N GLU A 66 -5.93 7.54 9.90
CA GLU A 66 -5.00 8.17 8.97
C GLU A 66 -5.05 7.46 7.62
N ALA A 67 -4.85 8.16 6.51
CA ALA A 67 -4.70 7.59 5.18
C ALA A 67 -3.24 7.20 4.97
N THR A 68 -2.90 5.97 5.34
CA THR A 68 -1.55 5.39 5.18
C THR A 68 -1.67 4.00 4.54
N THR A 69 -0.57 3.43 4.09
CA THR A 69 -0.57 2.06 3.55
C THR A 69 -1.00 0.99 4.57
N TYR A 70 -0.96 1.29 5.87
CA TYR A 70 -1.33 0.35 6.94
C TYR A 70 -2.81 0.40 7.32
N THR A 71 -3.59 1.30 6.73
CA THR A 71 -4.97 1.55 7.16
C THR A 71 -5.98 1.28 6.06
N THR A 72 -7.21 1.04 6.50
CA THR A 72 -8.39 0.97 5.63
C THR A 72 -9.27 2.18 5.89
N VAL A 73 -9.52 2.99 4.86
CA VAL A 73 -10.46 4.10 4.89
C VAL A 73 -11.80 3.61 4.39
N LYS A 74 -12.64 3.13 5.32
CA LYS A 74 -13.98 2.60 4.98
C LYS A 74 -14.84 3.71 4.39
N GLY A 75 -15.51 3.41 3.28
CA GLY A 75 -16.41 4.35 2.60
C GLY A 75 -15.69 5.48 1.83
N ALA A 76 -14.37 5.35 1.60
CA ALA A 76 -13.67 6.25 0.67
C ALA A 76 -14.27 6.11 -0.74
N PRO A 77 -14.61 7.23 -1.42
CA PRO A 77 -15.01 7.19 -2.81
C PRO A 77 -13.93 6.51 -3.68
N GLU A 78 -14.33 5.63 -4.58
CA GLU A 78 -13.40 5.00 -5.52
C GLU A 78 -13.07 5.98 -6.67
N ASP A 79 -11.85 5.87 -7.19
CA ASP A 79 -11.44 6.53 -8.42
C ASP A 79 -12.32 6.08 -9.60
N ALA A 80 -13.11 6.98 -10.17
CA ALA A 80 -14.02 6.68 -11.28
C ALA A 80 -13.31 6.49 -12.64
N SER A 81 -12.01 6.77 -12.76
CA SER A 81 -11.29 6.74 -14.03
C SER A 81 -9.91 6.06 -13.89
N PRO A 82 -9.86 4.73 -13.74
CA PRO A 82 -8.62 3.98 -13.48
C PRO A 82 -7.62 3.98 -14.64
N GLY A 83 -8.00 4.46 -15.83
CA GLY A 83 -7.12 4.67 -16.97
C GLY A 83 -6.97 6.15 -17.38
N GLY A 84 -7.62 7.07 -16.65
CA GLY A 84 -7.63 8.48 -17.00
C GLY A 84 -6.27 9.13 -16.76
N ALA A 85 -5.75 9.84 -17.76
CA ALA A 85 -4.61 10.72 -17.57
C ALA A 85 -4.97 11.91 -16.67
N THR A 86 -3.98 12.47 -15.98
CA THR A 86 -4.11 13.75 -15.27
C THR A 86 -3.11 14.76 -15.84
N ASP A 87 -3.19 16.00 -15.38
CA ASP A 87 -2.26 17.06 -15.73
C ASP A 87 -0.92 16.97 -14.93
N GLY A 88 -0.71 15.89 -14.19
CA GLY A 88 0.47 15.64 -13.37
C GLY A 88 0.50 16.44 -12.06
N LEU A 89 -0.58 17.10 -11.65
CA LEU A 89 -0.66 17.82 -10.38
C LEU A 89 -0.54 16.84 -9.19
N VAL A 90 0.39 17.13 -8.29
CA VAL A 90 0.57 16.43 -7.02
C VAL A 90 0.52 17.43 -5.86
N VAL A 91 0.07 16.96 -4.70
CA VAL A 91 -0.05 17.77 -3.49
C VAL A 91 0.71 17.16 -2.33
N HIS A 92 1.29 18.03 -1.51
CA HIS A 92 1.96 17.71 -0.27
C HIS A 92 1.36 18.52 0.88
N PRO A 93 0.78 17.88 1.89
CA PRO A 93 0.22 18.59 3.02
C PRO A 93 1.33 18.99 4.00
N ALA A 94 1.37 20.27 4.43
CA ALA A 94 2.40 20.79 5.33
C ALA A 94 2.30 20.23 6.76
N GLY A 95 1.11 19.78 7.14
CA GLY A 95 0.80 19.01 8.35
C GLY A 95 -0.30 18.01 8.03
N SER A 96 -0.83 17.30 9.02
CA SER A 96 -1.95 16.38 8.78
C SER A 96 -3.22 17.14 8.36
N VAL A 97 -3.81 16.81 7.21
CA VAL A 97 -5.02 17.47 6.70
C VAL A 97 -6.24 16.54 6.70
N PRO A 98 -7.45 17.05 6.95
CA PRO A 98 -8.67 16.26 6.81
C PRO A 98 -8.87 15.77 5.37
N VAL A 99 -9.36 14.54 5.22
CA VAL A 99 -9.82 13.99 3.94
C VAL A 99 -11.33 13.78 4.03
N LEU A 100 -12.06 14.32 3.06
CA LEU A 100 -13.52 14.31 3.01
C LEU A 100 -14.04 13.38 1.89
N ASP A 101 -15.27 12.87 2.02
CA ASP A 101 -15.92 12.08 0.97
C ASP A 101 -16.40 12.92 -0.23
N ARG A 102 -16.69 14.20 -0.01
CA ARG A 102 -16.98 15.21 -1.04
C ARG A 102 -16.53 16.59 -0.55
N PRO A 103 -16.48 17.62 -1.42
CA PRO A 103 -16.35 19.01 -0.98
C PRO A 103 -17.32 19.35 0.17
N ASP A 104 -16.80 19.94 1.23
CA ASP A 104 -17.55 20.29 2.45
C ASP A 104 -18.34 19.09 3.05
N GLY A 105 -17.84 17.88 2.79
CA GLY A 105 -18.45 16.63 3.18
C GLY A 105 -18.01 16.13 4.54
N ARG A 106 -18.31 14.87 4.80
CA ARG A 106 -17.92 14.21 6.03
C ARG A 106 -16.45 13.83 5.95
N ARG A 107 -15.72 14.09 7.04
CA ARG A 107 -14.35 13.60 7.20
C ARG A 107 -14.33 12.08 7.26
N ILE A 108 -13.57 11.46 6.36
CA ILE A 108 -13.39 10.00 6.26
C ILE A 108 -12.00 9.55 6.70
N ALA A 109 -11.00 10.43 6.61
CA ALA A 109 -9.64 10.14 7.03
C ALA A 109 -8.86 11.41 7.39
N THR A 110 -7.59 11.23 7.72
CA THR A 110 -6.59 12.29 7.83
C THR A 110 -5.40 11.93 6.97
N LEU A 111 -4.98 12.79 6.06
CA LEU A 111 -3.78 12.57 5.26
C LEU A 111 -2.56 13.16 6.00
N PRO A 112 -1.63 12.33 6.50
CA PRO A 112 -0.46 12.83 7.20
C PRO A 112 0.56 13.45 6.23
N ALA A 113 1.41 14.34 6.75
CA ALA A 113 2.51 14.98 6.00
C ALA A 113 3.63 14.02 5.59
N LYS A 114 3.70 12.83 6.20
CA LYS A 114 4.70 11.80 5.91
C LYS A 114 4.07 10.44 5.64
N GLN A 115 4.66 9.69 4.71
CA GLN A 115 4.40 8.26 4.46
C GLN A 115 5.72 7.50 4.57
N LEU A 116 5.75 6.43 5.36
CA LEU A 116 6.95 5.58 5.53
C LEU A 116 8.23 6.39 5.84
N GLY A 117 8.11 7.44 6.67
CA GLY A 117 9.20 8.34 7.04
C GLY A 117 9.55 9.45 6.04
N GLY A 118 9.15 9.30 4.77
CA GLY A 118 9.34 10.30 3.71
C GLY A 118 8.16 11.28 3.57
N PRO A 119 8.28 12.36 2.77
CA PRO A 119 7.20 13.31 2.56
C PRO A 119 6.05 12.71 1.76
N THR A 120 4.81 12.97 2.18
CA THR A 120 3.62 12.59 1.41
C THR A 120 3.51 13.43 0.15
N TRP A 121 3.48 12.80 -1.01
CA TRP A 121 3.02 13.40 -2.26
C TRP A 121 1.96 12.49 -2.88
N VAL A 122 0.77 13.02 -3.08
CA VAL A 122 -0.35 12.27 -3.68
C VAL A 122 -0.82 12.98 -4.95
N PRO A 123 -1.19 12.22 -6.01
CA PRO A 123 -1.69 12.81 -7.23
C PRO A 123 -3.11 13.35 -7.02
N VAL A 124 -3.37 14.49 -7.66
CA VAL A 124 -4.71 15.02 -7.83
C VAL A 124 -5.34 14.39 -9.06
N VAL A 125 -6.52 13.81 -8.89
CA VAL A 125 -7.29 13.15 -9.96
C VAL A 125 -8.50 13.95 -10.41
N GLU A 126 -8.93 14.92 -9.60
CA GLU A 126 -10.06 15.80 -9.88
C GLU A 126 -9.86 17.13 -9.12
N THR A 127 -10.29 18.24 -9.71
CA THR A 127 -10.26 19.57 -9.09
C THR A 127 -11.65 20.20 -9.20
N SER A 128 -12.15 20.75 -8.09
CA SER A 128 -13.44 21.46 -8.03
C SER A 128 -13.29 22.69 -7.13
N GLY A 129 -13.20 23.89 -7.74
CA GLY A 129 -12.85 25.12 -7.01
C GLY A 129 -11.50 24.97 -6.27
N ASP A 130 -11.51 25.22 -4.97
CA ASP A 130 -10.33 25.03 -4.10
C ASP A 130 -10.16 23.58 -3.63
N TRP A 131 -11.08 22.68 -3.93
CA TRP A 131 -10.99 21.28 -3.54
C TRP A 131 -10.12 20.48 -4.50
N ARG A 132 -9.35 19.54 -3.96
CA ARG A 132 -8.51 18.60 -4.71
C ARG A 132 -8.89 17.18 -4.31
N ARG A 133 -9.35 16.37 -5.26
CA ARG A 133 -9.55 14.95 -5.04
C ARG A 133 -8.23 14.22 -5.30
N VAL A 134 -7.76 13.47 -4.30
CA VAL A 134 -6.46 12.79 -4.35
C VAL A 134 -6.61 11.29 -4.26
N LEU A 135 -5.67 10.54 -4.85
CA LEU A 135 -5.53 9.11 -4.55
C LEU A 135 -4.96 8.93 -3.14
N LEU A 136 -5.50 7.98 -2.39
CA LEU A 136 -5.05 7.66 -1.05
C LEU A 136 -4.14 6.42 -1.07
N PRO A 137 -3.10 6.36 -0.21
CA PRO A 137 -2.22 5.20 -0.11
C PRO A 137 -2.84 4.03 0.67
N SER A 138 -4.05 4.20 1.22
CA SER A 138 -4.75 3.24 2.07
C SER A 138 -5.58 2.24 1.27
N ARG A 139 -6.08 1.20 1.95
CA ARG A 139 -7.16 0.36 1.40
C ARG A 139 -8.52 1.08 1.47
N PRO A 140 -9.49 0.74 0.61
CA PRO A 140 -9.34 -0.15 -0.56
C PRO A 140 -8.43 0.45 -1.63
N ASN A 141 -7.88 -0.38 -2.52
CA ASN A 141 -7.13 0.14 -3.67
C ASN A 141 -8.03 1.11 -4.46
N ARG A 142 -7.43 2.13 -5.08
CA ARG A 142 -8.15 3.22 -5.78
C ARG A 142 -9.04 4.08 -4.88
N ALA A 143 -8.86 4.01 -3.55
CA ALA A 143 -9.49 4.95 -2.64
C ALA A 143 -9.08 6.39 -2.97
N THR A 144 -10.06 7.29 -2.95
CA THR A 144 -9.87 8.72 -3.14
C THR A 144 -10.49 9.50 -1.99
N GLY A 145 -10.15 10.78 -1.90
CA GLY A 145 -10.86 11.72 -1.04
C GLY A 145 -10.51 13.15 -1.36
N TRP A 146 -11.34 14.06 -0.88
CA TRP A 146 -11.19 15.49 -1.12
C TRP A 146 -10.41 16.14 0.01
N ILE A 147 -9.42 16.95 -0.34
CA ILE A 147 -8.70 17.83 0.58
C ILE A 147 -8.85 19.28 0.12
N SER A 148 -8.75 20.22 1.06
CA SER A 148 -8.63 21.63 0.70
C SER A 148 -7.30 21.88 0.00
N GLY A 149 -7.32 22.65 -1.07
CA GLY A 149 -6.13 23.17 -1.76
C GLY A 149 -5.40 24.27 -0.96
N THR A 150 -6.02 24.77 0.11
CA THR A 150 -5.44 25.77 1.00
C THR A 150 -4.52 25.10 2.03
N GLY A 151 -3.33 25.67 2.26
CA GLY A 151 -2.37 25.13 3.24
C GLY A 151 -1.65 23.85 2.79
N VAL A 152 -1.78 23.46 1.52
CA VAL A 152 -0.98 22.39 0.90
C VAL A 152 -0.01 22.97 -0.13
N ARG A 153 1.14 22.32 -0.29
CA ARG A 153 2.08 22.61 -1.39
C ARG A 153 1.67 21.83 -2.63
N THR A 154 1.83 22.43 -3.80
CA THR A 154 1.57 21.79 -5.08
C THR A 154 2.86 21.65 -5.88
N ALA A 155 2.93 20.63 -6.73
CA ALA A 155 3.95 20.48 -7.75
C ALA A 155 3.35 19.76 -8.96
N ARG A 156 4.10 19.70 -10.07
CA ARG A 156 3.72 18.91 -11.24
C ARG A 156 4.81 17.91 -11.56
N THR A 157 4.43 16.66 -11.78
CA THR A 157 5.31 15.64 -12.31
C THR A 157 5.02 15.41 -13.79
N PRO A 158 6.03 15.48 -14.67
CA PRO A 158 5.85 15.14 -16.08
C PRO A 158 5.87 13.62 -16.28
N TYR A 159 6.10 12.82 -15.24
CA TYR A 159 6.33 11.40 -15.35
C TYR A 159 5.05 10.57 -15.21
N THR A 160 4.98 9.49 -15.96
CA THR A 160 3.98 8.44 -15.80
C THR A 160 4.68 7.09 -15.98
N ILE A 161 4.37 6.14 -15.12
CA ILE A 161 4.87 4.76 -15.23
C ILE A 161 3.70 3.90 -15.72
N ARG A 162 3.91 3.10 -16.76
CA ARG A 162 2.94 2.10 -17.21
C ARG A 162 3.52 0.72 -17.06
N VAL A 163 2.76 -0.19 -16.47
CA VAL A 163 3.09 -1.61 -16.36
C VAL A 163 2.02 -2.39 -17.11
N ASP A 164 2.43 -3.05 -18.18
CA ASP A 164 1.60 -3.95 -18.95
C ASP A 164 1.85 -5.38 -18.45
N LEU A 165 0.83 -6.02 -17.87
CA LEU A 165 0.94 -7.35 -17.27
C LEU A 165 0.94 -8.46 -18.32
N ALA A 166 0.17 -8.33 -19.40
CA ALA A 166 0.14 -9.28 -20.52
C ALA A 166 1.52 -9.39 -21.18
N GLU A 167 2.14 -8.24 -21.47
CA GLU A 167 3.45 -8.16 -22.13
C GLU A 167 4.62 -8.19 -21.14
N ARG A 168 4.34 -8.11 -19.83
CA ARG A 168 5.31 -8.09 -18.74
C ARG A 168 6.36 -7.00 -18.97
N ARG A 169 5.86 -5.79 -19.19
CA ARG A 169 6.67 -4.65 -19.62
C ARG A 169 6.37 -3.41 -18.80
N LEU A 170 7.42 -2.72 -18.36
CA LEU A 170 7.32 -1.38 -17.79
C LEU A 170 7.77 -0.36 -18.81
N THR A 171 6.98 0.68 -19.00
CA THR A 171 7.29 1.85 -19.84
C THR A 171 7.29 3.09 -18.96
N LEU A 172 8.38 3.85 -18.98
CA LEU A 172 8.48 5.15 -18.33
C LEU A 172 8.25 6.24 -19.37
N LEU A 173 7.28 7.10 -19.09
CA LEU A 173 6.93 8.25 -19.91
C LEU A 173 7.36 9.54 -19.21
N ARG A 174 7.82 10.52 -19.98
CA ARG A 174 8.01 11.91 -19.56
C ARG A 174 7.31 12.82 -20.56
N SER A 175 6.34 13.59 -20.12
CA SER A 175 5.50 14.44 -20.98
C SER A 175 4.90 13.64 -22.15
N ALA A 176 4.30 12.49 -21.82
CA ALA A 176 3.73 11.51 -22.75
C ALA A 176 4.70 10.87 -23.77
N ARG A 177 6.01 11.17 -23.71
CA ARG A 177 7.04 10.53 -24.54
C ARG A 177 7.71 9.39 -23.79
N GLU A 178 7.93 8.28 -24.47
CA GLU A 178 8.70 7.16 -23.92
C GLU A 178 10.16 7.58 -23.69
N VAL A 179 10.61 7.44 -22.44
CA VAL A 179 12.01 7.68 -22.03
C VAL A 179 12.68 6.41 -21.51
N GLY A 180 11.96 5.28 -21.51
CA GLY A 180 12.53 3.98 -21.24
C GLY A 180 11.48 2.88 -21.21
N ARG A 181 11.91 1.67 -21.54
CA ARG A 181 11.07 0.48 -21.66
C ARG A 181 11.87 -0.75 -21.28
N TRP A 182 11.31 -1.58 -20.40
CA TRP A 182 12.01 -2.75 -19.86
C TRP A 182 11.08 -3.94 -19.65
N LYS A 183 11.61 -5.14 -19.87
CA LYS A 183 10.93 -6.38 -19.48
C LYS A 183 10.98 -6.52 -17.95
N VAL A 184 9.87 -6.88 -17.33
CA VAL A 184 9.73 -6.96 -15.86
C VAL A 184 9.21 -8.33 -15.42
N ALA A 185 9.33 -8.64 -14.13
CA ALA A 185 8.63 -9.78 -13.53
C ALA A 185 7.44 -9.27 -12.71
N ILE A 186 6.33 -10.00 -12.75
CA ILE A 186 5.06 -9.60 -12.12
C ILE A 186 4.54 -10.71 -11.18
N GLY A 187 3.43 -10.44 -10.51
CA GLY A 187 2.74 -11.39 -9.63
C GLY A 187 2.36 -12.69 -10.34
N GLY A 188 2.52 -13.82 -9.65
CA GLY A 188 2.03 -15.12 -10.11
C GLY A 188 0.51 -15.25 -10.02
N ALA A 189 -0.06 -16.36 -10.52
CA ALA A 189 -1.51 -16.58 -10.55
C ALA A 189 -2.18 -16.47 -9.16
N GLU A 190 -1.54 -17.01 -8.12
CA GLU A 190 -2.04 -16.97 -6.73
C GLU A 190 -1.85 -15.60 -6.04
N THR A 191 -0.95 -14.78 -6.57
CA THR A 191 -0.56 -13.50 -5.99
C THR A 191 -0.39 -12.45 -7.08
N PRO A 192 -1.48 -12.15 -7.83
CA PRO A 192 -1.39 -11.32 -9.02
C PRO A 192 -1.03 -9.88 -8.66
N THR A 193 -0.33 -9.21 -9.56
CA THR A 193 -0.16 -7.75 -9.46
C THR A 193 -1.52 -7.08 -9.68
N PRO A 194 -1.99 -6.22 -8.77
CA PRO A 194 -3.29 -5.57 -8.89
C PRO A 194 -3.30 -4.56 -10.04
N THR A 195 -4.36 -4.56 -10.83
CA THR A 195 -4.57 -3.62 -11.94
C THR A 195 -5.17 -2.29 -11.48
N GLY A 196 -5.04 -1.26 -12.31
CA GLY A 196 -5.64 0.06 -12.14
C GLY A 196 -4.62 1.18 -11.91
N ARG A 197 -5.14 2.39 -11.71
CA ARG A 197 -4.35 3.59 -11.40
C ARG A 197 -3.93 3.61 -9.94
N THR A 198 -2.64 3.80 -9.73
CA THR A 198 -2.01 4.05 -8.43
C THR A 198 -0.91 5.11 -8.61
N PHE A 199 -0.01 5.24 -7.64
CA PHE A 199 1.06 6.22 -7.67
C PHE A 199 2.29 5.75 -6.92
N LEU A 200 3.44 6.34 -7.25
CA LEU A 200 4.69 6.15 -6.54
C LEU A 200 4.61 6.84 -5.17
N MET A 201 4.42 6.06 -4.11
CA MET A 201 4.13 6.56 -2.77
C MET A 201 5.39 6.99 -2.01
N ALA A 202 6.45 6.19 -2.08
CA ALA A 202 7.67 6.41 -1.30
C ALA A 202 8.91 5.87 -2.01
N THR A 203 10.08 6.24 -1.47
CA THR A 203 11.36 5.66 -1.84
C THR A 203 12.03 5.16 -0.56
N LEU A 204 12.35 3.87 -0.52
CA LEU A 204 13.02 3.24 0.62
C LEU A 204 14.39 2.71 0.16
N THR A 205 15.45 3.19 0.80
CA THR A 205 16.80 2.64 0.62
C THR A 205 17.00 1.43 1.54
N ARG A 206 17.71 0.42 1.04
CA ARG A 206 18.07 -0.81 1.74
C ARG A 206 19.58 -0.99 1.70
N ASP A 207 20.07 -1.93 2.51
CA ASP A 207 21.45 -2.40 2.44
C ASP A 207 21.77 -2.90 1.01
N GLU A 208 22.98 -2.65 0.53
CA GLU A 208 23.39 -3.02 -0.83
C GLU A 208 23.40 -4.54 -1.07
N LYS A 209 23.49 -5.35 0.00
CA LYS A 209 23.40 -6.81 -0.07
C LYS A 209 21.96 -7.30 -0.21
N ALA A 210 20.97 -6.45 -0.01
CA ALA A 210 19.58 -6.81 -0.22
C ALA A 210 19.33 -7.11 -1.72
N PRO A 211 18.37 -7.98 -2.08
CA PRO A 211 18.06 -8.28 -3.48
C PRO A 211 17.71 -7.05 -4.33
N SER A 212 17.31 -5.95 -3.68
CA SER A 212 17.19 -4.64 -4.29
C SER A 212 17.64 -3.54 -3.32
N PRO A 213 18.57 -2.65 -3.71
CA PRO A 213 19.04 -1.54 -2.86
C PRO A 213 17.98 -0.44 -2.69
N ILE A 214 17.00 -0.37 -3.60
CA ILE A 214 15.89 0.58 -3.56
C ILE A 214 14.57 -0.18 -3.68
N VAL A 215 13.60 0.16 -2.85
CA VAL A 215 12.21 -0.29 -2.98
C VAL A 215 11.34 0.95 -3.15
N LEU A 216 10.43 0.89 -4.12
CA LEU A 216 9.53 1.99 -4.49
C LEU A 216 8.08 1.55 -4.23
N PRO A 217 7.58 1.66 -2.98
CA PRO A 217 6.20 1.36 -2.65
C PRO A 217 5.20 2.16 -3.48
N LEU A 218 4.11 1.52 -3.85
CA LEU A 218 2.99 2.12 -4.55
C LEU A 218 1.81 2.34 -3.59
N GLY A 219 0.86 3.19 -3.97
CA GLY A 219 -0.41 3.37 -3.27
C GLY A 219 -1.43 2.26 -3.55
N THR A 220 -0.98 1.01 -3.68
CA THR A 220 -1.82 -0.15 -3.98
C THR A 220 -1.30 -1.39 -3.26
N HIS A 221 -2.17 -2.37 -3.09
CA HIS A 221 -1.90 -3.55 -2.27
C HIS A 221 -2.37 -4.82 -2.94
N SER A 222 -1.76 -5.95 -2.57
CA SER A 222 -2.19 -7.27 -3.02
C SER A 222 -3.66 -7.52 -2.68
N ALA A 223 -4.38 -8.13 -3.62
CA ALA A 223 -5.75 -8.57 -3.42
C ALA A 223 -5.84 -9.90 -2.65
N THR A 224 -4.74 -10.67 -2.59
CA THR A 224 -4.70 -12.01 -1.96
C THR A 224 -3.83 -12.08 -0.72
N LEU A 225 -3.01 -11.05 -0.45
CA LEU A 225 -2.11 -11.01 0.70
C LEU A 225 -2.41 -9.78 1.57
N ASP A 226 -2.97 -10.02 2.75
CA ASP A 226 -3.15 -8.98 3.77
C ASP A 226 -1.82 -8.56 4.39
N THR A 227 -0.86 -9.48 4.46
CA THR A 227 0.51 -9.21 4.92
C THR A 227 1.54 -9.87 4.02
N PHE A 228 2.69 -9.22 3.84
CA PHE A 228 3.84 -9.78 3.13
C PHE A 228 5.12 -9.07 3.57
N GLY A 229 6.18 -9.83 3.89
CA GLY A 229 7.47 -9.28 4.29
C GLY A 229 7.40 -8.33 5.51
N GLY A 230 6.46 -8.56 6.42
CA GLY A 230 6.22 -7.71 7.60
C GLY A 230 5.41 -6.42 7.32
N GLY A 231 5.00 -6.17 6.08
CA GLY A 231 4.15 -5.05 5.69
C GLY A 231 2.71 -5.47 5.32
N PRO A 232 1.82 -4.50 5.01
CA PRO A 232 0.39 -4.73 4.81
C PRO A 232 0.07 -5.16 3.36
N GLY A 233 0.94 -5.96 2.74
CA GLY A 233 0.79 -6.38 1.34
C GLY A 233 0.92 -5.24 0.33
N THR A 234 1.60 -4.13 0.66
CA THR A 234 1.86 -3.02 -0.26
C THR A 234 2.67 -3.48 -1.46
N VAL A 235 2.19 -3.19 -2.66
CA VAL A 235 2.90 -3.50 -3.91
C VAL A 235 4.00 -2.47 -4.13
N ALA A 236 5.14 -2.91 -4.64
CA ALA A 236 6.27 -2.04 -4.93
C ALA A 236 6.91 -2.35 -6.29
N LEU A 237 7.61 -1.36 -6.82
CA LEU A 237 8.61 -1.55 -7.87
C LEU A 237 9.98 -1.74 -7.18
N HIS A 238 10.74 -2.76 -7.55
CA HIS A 238 12.08 -2.98 -6.98
C HIS A 238 12.96 -3.81 -7.91
N GLY A 239 14.27 -3.78 -7.71
CA GLY A 239 15.24 -4.57 -8.45
C GLY A 239 15.17 -6.07 -8.19
N TRP A 240 15.95 -6.82 -8.95
CA TRP A 240 16.27 -8.22 -8.70
C TRP A 240 17.74 -8.50 -9.05
N PRO A 241 18.45 -9.41 -8.34
CA PRO A 241 19.90 -9.60 -8.52
C PRO A 241 20.33 -10.05 -9.92
N ASP A 242 19.44 -10.72 -10.66
CA ASP A 242 19.76 -11.29 -11.96
C ASP A 242 18.57 -11.20 -12.94
N ALA A 243 18.84 -11.48 -14.22
CA ALA A 243 17.85 -11.32 -15.29
C ALA A 243 16.85 -12.48 -15.42
N SER A 244 17.01 -13.58 -14.66
CA SER A 244 16.27 -14.82 -14.88
C SER A 244 14.76 -14.71 -14.66
N VAL A 245 14.33 -13.71 -13.89
CA VAL A 245 12.90 -13.52 -13.55
C VAL A 245 12.15 -12.66 -14.57
N PHE A 246 12.84 -11.84 -15.35
CA PHE A 246 12.18 -10.86 -16.21
C PHE A 246 11.44 -11.53 -17.36
N GLY A 247 10.20 -11.11 -17.58
CA GLY A 247 9.29 -11.75 -18.52
C GLY A 247 8.54 -12.95 -17.93
N ARG A 248 8.51 -13.11 -16.60
CA ARG A 248 7.78 -14.17 -15.91
C ARG A 248 6.82 -13.62 -14.85
N ALA A 249 5.78 -14.38 -14.55
CA ALA A 249 4.84 -14.13 -13.46
C ALA A 249 5.24 -14.99 -12.25
N VAL A 250 6.13 -14.47 -11.40
CA VAL A 250 6.84 -15.23 -10.34
C VAL A 250 6.97 -14.48 -9.02
N THR A 251 6.40 -13.28 -8.91
CA THR A 251 6.45 -12.49 -7.68
C THR A 251 5.19 -12.68 -6.85
N HIS A 252 5.17 -12.06 -5.67
CA HIS A 252 3.99 -12.01 -4.78
C HIS A 252 3.19 -10.70 -4.97
N GLY A 253 3.05 -10.26 -6.22
CA GLY A 253 2.33 -9.05 -6.61
C GLY A 253 3.22 -7.85 -6.93
N CYS A 254 4.44 -7.75 -6.37
CA CYS A 254 5.39 -6.69 -6.71
C CYS A 254 5.89 -6.77 -8.16
N VAL A 255 6.35 -5.65 -8.70
CA VAL A 255 6.97 -5.61 -10.03
C VAL A 255 8.50 -5.57 -9.86
N ARG A 256 9.17 -6.64 -10.29
CA ARG A 256 10.64 -6.67 -10.33
C ARG A 256 11.14 -6.05 -11.62
N VAL A 257 12.06 -5.11 -11.50
CA VAL A 257 12.60 -4.35 -12.62
C VAL A 257 14.12 -4.56 -12.79
N PRO A 258 14.68 -4.46 -14.00
CA PRO A 258 16.13 -4.46 -14.20
C PRO A 258 16.81 -3.25 -13.53
N ASP A 259 18.10 -3.36 -13.25
CA ASP A 259 18.89 -2.27 -12.62
C ASP A 259 18.77 -0.93 -13.37
N ALA A 260 18.81 -0.95 -14.70
CA ALA A 260 18.63 0.25 -15.52
C ALA A 260 17.27 0.93 -15.30
N ALA A 261 16.20 0.13 -15.14
CA ALA A 261 14.88 0.63 -14.83
C ALA A 261 14.83 1.19 -13.40
N LEU A 262 15.42 0.48 -12.42
CA LEU A 262 15.48 0.93 -11.02
C LEU A 262 16.17 2.29 -10.89
N LYS A 263 17.30 2.48 -11.59
CA LYS A 263 18.03 3.76 -11.64
C LYS A 263 17.21 4.89 -12.25
N ALA A 264 16.43 4.61 -13.29
CA ALA A 264 15.54 5.59 -13.90
C ALA A 264 14.37 5.94 -12.97
N LEU A 265 13.72 4.93 -12.38
CA LEU A 265 12.57 5.07 -11.49
C LEU A 265 12.93 5.77 -10.17
N ALA A 266 14.15 5.59 -9.65
CA ALA A 266 14.63 6.29 -8.45
C ALA A 266 14.67 7.82 -8.61
N ARG A 267 14.59 8.34 -9.83
CA ARG A 267 14.55 9.79 -10.15
C ARG A 267 13.13 10.31 -10.39
N VAL A 268 12.13 9.43 -10.40
CA VAL A 268 10.73 9.80 -10.63
C VAL A 268 10.18 10.46 -9.36
N PRO A 269 9.56 11.65 -9.44
CA PRO A 269 8.97 12.30 -8.28
C PRO A 269 7.88 11.44 -7.62
N LEU A 270 7.80 11.48 -6.29
CA LEU A 270 6.68 10.88 -5.55
C LEU A 270 5.34 11.51 -6.00
N GLY A 271 4.27 10.73 -5.90
CA GLY A 271 2.95 11.09 -6.41
C GLY A 271 2.79 10.89 -7.93
N SER A 272 3.86 10.59 -8.67
CA SER A 272 3.74 10.25 -10.10
C SER A 272 2.84 9.04 -10.30
N LEU A 273 1.94 9.13 -11.28
CA LEU A 273 0.98 8.08 -11.57
C LEU A 273 1.68 6.82 -12.08
N VAL A 274 1.17 5.69 -11.61
CA VAL A 274 1.49 4.35 -12.11
C VAL A 274 0.20 3.71 -12.60
N PHE A 275 0.16 3.35 -13.87
CA PHE A 275 -0.94 2.58 -14.47
C PHE A 275 -0.50 1.12 -14.57
N ILE A 276 -1.32 0.22 -14.06
CA ILE A 276 -1.11 -1.22 -14.18
C ILE A 276 -2.25 -1.79 -15.02
N ASP A 277 -1.92 -2.11 -16.27
CA ASP A 277 -2.85 -2.59 -17.30
C ASP A 277 -2.75 -4.13 -17.41
N GLY A 278 -3.89 -4.79 -17.58
CA GLY A 278 -4.01 -6.26 -17.60
C GLY A 278 -3.62 -6.90 -18.93
#